data_AF-B1WU67-F1
#
_entry.id   AF-B1WU67-F1
#
_cell.length_a   1.000
_cell.length_b   1.000
_cell.length_c   1.000
_cell.angle_alpha   90.00
_cell.angle_beta   90.00
_cell.angle_gamma   90.00
#
_symmetry.space_group_name_H-M   'P 1'
#
loop_
_entity.id
_entity.type
_entity.pdbx_description
1 polymer ?
#
loop_
_entity_poly.entity_id
_entity_poly.type
_entity_poly.pdbx_seq_one_letter_code
_entity_poly.pdbx_strand_id
1 'polypeptide(L)'
;MGLPTWLTPSHGIILALLLGFAIAHSGLAALRPWGEAKIGPRLYRVLFALVSIPLATILIVYFFNHRYDGLMLWQVQGVPGVKATVWVLSVISFLFLYPATFNLLEIAAIAKPQVHLYETGILRVCRHPQMVGQVIWCIAHTLWLGTTFTLVTSLGLVAHHLFAVWHGDYRLKKRYGDAFVKVKDRTSIIPLLAVLDGRQTLKWEEFLRPAYVGVLGFVALLWWGHPWLMQVTSRVPW
;
A
#
# COMPACT_ATOMS: atom_id res chain seq x y z
N MET A 1 12.12 -11.13 34.29
CA MET A 1 12.23 -12.04 33.14
C MET A 1 12.96 -11.31 32.04
N GLY A 2 14.11 -11.84 31.58
CA GLY A 2 14.81 -11.29 30.42
C GLY A 2 13.96 -11.45 29.15
N LEU A 3 14.14 -10.56 28.17
CA LEU A 3 13.51 -10.71 26.87
C LEU A 3 13.99 -12.03 26.22
N PRO A 4 13.13 -12.75 25.47
CA PRO A 4 13.55 -13.94 24.76
C PRO A 4 14.71 -13.64 23.80
N THR A 5 15.68 -14.55 23.69
CA THR A 5 16.90 -14.36 22.86
C THR A 5 16.61 -14.14 21.37
N TRP A 6 15.44 -14.56 20.90
CA TRP A 6 14.98 -14.35 19.53
C TRP A 6 14.34 -12.98 19.28
N LEU A 7 13.98 -12.24 20.35
CA LEU A 7 13.46 -10.89 20.23
C LEU A 7 14.64 -9.93 20.02
N THR A 8 15.06 -9.82 18.77
CA THR A 8 16.12 -8.91 18.34
C THR A 8 15.66 -7.44 18.42
N PRO A 9 16.60 -6.49 18.57
CA PRO A 9 16.28 -5.05 18.46
C PRO A 9 15.55 -4.68 17.15
N SER A 10 15.72 -5.48 16.09
CA SER A 10 15.10 -5.22 14.80
C SER A 10 13.57 -5.22 14.82
N HIS A 11 12.94 -6.00 15.70
CA HIS A 11 11.48 -5.96 15.89
C HIS A 11 11.01 -4.60 16.43
N GLY A 12 11.72 -4.04 17.41
CA GLY A 12 11.40 -2.72 17.97
C GLY A 12 11.67 -1.61 16.96
N ILE A 13 12.79 -1.69 16.25
CA ILE A 13 13.18 -0.69 15.24
C ILE A 13 12.17 -0.66 14.09
N ILE A 14 11.76 -1.81 13.53
CA ILE A 14 10.79 -1.81 12.43
C ILE A 14 9.44 -1.24 12.86
N LEU A 15 9.00 -1.52 14.10
CA LEU A 15 7.77 -0.92 14.64
C LEU A 15 7.89 0.59 14.81
N ALA A 16 9.03 1.09 15.30
CA ALA A 16 9.29 2.52 15.41
C ALA A 16 9.33 3.20 14.04
N LEU A 17 9.97 2.59 13.04
CA LEU A 17 10.00 3.08 11.66
C LEU A 17 8.59 3.10 11.06
N LEU A 18 7.79 2.04 11.25
CA LEU A 18 6.41 1.96 10.76
C LEU A 18 5.54 3.03 11.41
N LEU A 19 5.67 3.24 12.71
CA LEU A 19 4.96 4.29 13.44
C LEU A 19 5.38 5.68 12.96
N GLY A 20 6.69 5.94 12.81
CA GLY A 20 7.21 7.20 12.30
C GLY A 20 6.71 7.51 10.89
N PHE A 21 6.73 6.51 10.00
CA PHE A 21 6.15 6.63 8.66
C PHE A 21 4.64 6.90 8.74
N ALA A 22 3.90 6.16 9.56
CA ALA A 22 2.46 6.33 9.69
C ALA A 22 2.09 7.75 10.15
N ILE A 23 2.80 8.28 11.14
CA ILE A 23 2.63 9.64 11.66
C ILE A 23 2.95 10.66 10.56
N ALA A 24 4.11 10.56 9.91
CA ALA A 24 4.51 11.51 8.88
C ALA A 24 3.57 11.48 7.68
N HIS A 25 3.32 10.29 7.11
CA HIS A 25 2.52 10.11 5.91
C HIS A 25 1.05 10.49 6.14
N SER A 26 0.43 9.98 7.20
CA SER A 26 -0.97 10.32 7.52
C SER A 26 -1.10 11.73 8.05
N GLY A 27 -0.15 12.22 8.85
CA GLY A 27 -0.14 13.60 9.35
C GLY A 27 -0.08 14.60 8.20
N LEU A 28 0.83 14.41 7.24
CA LEU A 28 0.88 15.22 6.02
C LEU A 28 -0.42 15.05 5.19
N ALA A 29 -1.02 13.87 5.14
CA ALA A 29 -2.30 13.72 4.43
C ALA A 29 -3.42 14.53 5.09
N ALA A 30 -3.43 14.63 6.42
CA ALA A 30 -4.39 15.42 7.19
C ALA A 30 -4.14 16.94 7.08
N LEU A 31 -2.88 17.35 7.06
CA LEU A 31 -2.46 18.76 6.97
C LEU A 31 -2.63 19.35 5.57
N ARG A 32 -2.91 18.52 4.56
CA ARG A 32 -3.03 18.95 3.16
C ARG A 32 -3.92 20.17 2.94
N PRO A 33 -5.17 20.26 3.44
CA PRO A 33 -6.00 21.45 3.19
C PRO A 33 -5.37 22.75 3.69
N TRP A 34 -4.69 22.69 4.84
CA TRP A 34 -3.98 23.84 5.40
C TRP A 34 -2.72 24.16 4.59
N GLY A 35 -1.91 23.14 4.26
CA GLY A 35 -0.66 23.34 3.54
C GLY A 35 -0.86 23.81 2.10
N GLU A 36 -1.83 23.25 1.37
CA GLU A 36 -2.17 23.70 0.01
C GLU A 36 -2.63 25.15 -0.01
N ALA A 37 -3.31 25.64 1.04
CA ALA A 37 -3.72 27.04 1.15
C ALA A 37 -2.54 28.01 1.38
N LYS A 38 -1.39 27.52 1.86
CA LYS A 38 -0.19 28.34 2.14
C LYS A 38 0.81 28.34 1.00
N ILE A 39 1.10 27.17 0.44
CA ILE A 39 2.18 26.98 -0.54
C ILE A 39 1.69 26.48 -1.90
N GLY A 40 0.39 26.29 -2.06
CA GLY A 40 -0.23 25.76 -3.28
C GLY A 40 -0.13 24.23 -3.39
N PRO A 41 -1.01 23.61 -4.20
CA PRO A 41 -1.12 22.15 -4.31
C PRO A 41 0.08 21.46 -4.95
N ARG A 42 0.79 22.14 -5.86
CA ARG A 42 1.98 21.57 -6.53
C ARG A 42 3.14 21.44 -5.54
N LEU A 43 3.51 22.52 -4.85
CA LEU A 43 4.62 22.50 -3.91
C LEU A 43 4.31 21.62 -2.69
N TYR A 44 3.05 21.62 -2.22
CA TYR A 44 2.62 20.70 -1.18
C TYR A 44 2.79 19.23 -1.58
N ARG A 45 2.44 18.86 -2.82
CA ARG A 45 2.65 17.50 -3.33
C ARG A 45 4.13 17.12 -3.37
N VAL A 46 5.00 18.03 -3.80
CA VAL A 46 6.46 17.79 -3.81
C VAL A 46 6.97 17.57 -2.39
N LEU A 47 6.62 18.44 -1.43
CA LEU A 47 6.98 18.26 -0.02
C LEU A 47 6.49 16.92 0.52
N PHE A 48 5.21 16.59 0.28
CA PHE A 48 4.62 15.33 0.71
C PHE A 48 5.43 14.12 0.20
N ALA A 49 5.81 14.15 -1.08
CA ALA A 49 6.60 13.10 -1.71
C ALA A 49 8.04 13.04 -1.16
N LEU A 50 8.69 14.18 -0.97
CA LEU A 50 10.06 14.28 -0.43
C LEU A 50 10.15 13.80 1.03
N VAL A 51 9.06 13.79 1.78
CA VAL A 51 9.03 13.17 3.12
C VAL A 51 8.65 11.70 3.04
N SER A 52 7.58 11.37 2.31
CA SER A 52 7.02 10.01 2.31
C SER A 52 7.93 9.00 1.60
N ILE A 53 8.53 9.38 0.46
CA ILE A 53 9.35 8.46 -0.33
C ILE A 53 10.61 8.05 0.43
N PRO A 54 11.42 8.97 1.00
CA PRO A 54 12.61 8.56 1.76
C PRO A 54 12.28 7.70 2.98
N LEU A 55 11.22 8.02 3.74
CA LEU A 55 10.80 7.20 4.88
C LEU A 55 10.36 5.80 4.44
N ALA A 56 9.63 5.69 3.33
CA ALA A 56 9.27 4.39 2.74
C ALA A 56 10.51 3.62 2.28
N THR A 57 11.50 4.29 1.66
CA THR A 57 12.76 3.67 1.23
C THR A 57 13.53 3.11 2.43
N ILE A 58 13.66 3.87 3.52
CA ILE A 58 14.31 3.41 4.75
C ILE A 58 13.62 2.15 5.28
N LEU A 59 12.29 2.16 5.36
CA LEU A 59 11.50 1.00 5.77
C LEU A 59 11.75 -0.23 4.90
N ILE A 60 11.77 -0.06 3.58
CA ILE A 60 11.98 -1.14 2.62
C ILE A 60 13.40 -1.72 2.77
N VAL A 61 14.42 -0.87 2.82
CA VAL A 61 15.82 -1.29 3.00
C VAL A 61 15.98 -2.05 4.32
N TYR A 62 15.45 -1.50 5.41
CA TYR A 62 15.50 -2.12 6.72
C TYR A 62 14.81 -3.49 6.72
N PHE A 63 13.61 -3.58 6.14
CA PHE A 63 12.89 -4.84 6.00
C PHE A 63 13.70 -5.88 5.24
N PHE A 64 14.27 -5.52 4.08
CA PHE A 64 15.09 -6.46 3.31
C PHE A 64 16.27 -6.97 4.13
N ASN A 65 16.98 -6.10 4.85
CA ASN A 65 18.18 -6.49 5.60
C ASN A 65 17.89 -7.35 6.83
N HIS A 66 16.69 -7.24 7.40
CA HIS A 66 16.28 -7.96 8.62
C HIS A 66 15.18 -9.01 8.38
N ARG A 67 14.80 -9.29 7.13
CA ARG A 67 13.67 -10.18 6.78
C ARG A 67 13.76 -11.58 7.39
N TYR A 68 14.96 -12.05 7.70
CA TYR A 68 15.20 -13.37 8.30
C TYR A 68 15.46 -13.33 9.82
N ASP A 69 15.39 -12.16 10.45
CA ASP A 69 15.58 -12.02 11.89
C ASP A 69 14.43 -12.67 12.68
N GLY A 70 14.72 -13.04 13.93
CA GLY A 70 13.76 -13.64 14.84
C GLY A 70 13.59 -15.15 14.68
N LEU A 71 12.49 -15.68 15.21
CA LEU A 71 12.20 -17.12 15.08
C LEU A 71 11.65 -17.44 13.70
N MET A 72 12.10 -18.55 13.13
CA MET A 72 11.44 -19.20 12.01
C MET A 72 10.19 -19.93 12.50
N LEU A 73 9.02 -19.43 12.15
CA LEU A 73 7.71 -20.01 12.47
C LEU A 73 7.33 -21.11 11.48
N TRP A 74 7.66 -20.95 10.20
CA TRP A 74 7.46 -21.97 9.17
C TRP A 74 8.43 -21.80 8.00
N GLN A 75 8.72 -22.90 7.30
CA GLN A 75 9.59 -22.93 6.13
C GLN A 75 8.94 -23.73 5.01
N VAL A 76 8.25 -23.04 4.10
CA VAL A 76 7.36 -23.67 3.10
C VAL A 76 7.84 -23.48 1.66
N GLN A 77 9.05 -22.96 1.44
CA GLN A 77 9.55 -22.64 0.09
C GLN A 77 9.77 -23.90 -0.77
N GLY A 78 9.99 -25.06 -0.14
CA GLY A 78 10.10 -26.36 -0.81
C GLY A 78 8.76 -27.09 -1.04
N VAL A 79 7.65 -26.57 -0.50
CA VAL A 79 6.33 -27.20 -0.63
C VAL A 79 5.76 -26.92 -2.03
N PRO A 80 5.32 -27.96 -2.78
CA PRO A 80 4.72 -27.77 -4.10
C PRO A 80 3.56 -26.77 -4.09
N GLY A 81 3.50 -25.89 -5.09
CA GLY A 81 2.45 -24.88 -5.23
C GLY A 81 2.68 -23.58 -4.47
N VAL A 82 3.41 -23.57 -3.34
CA VAL A 82 3.57 -22.36 -2.51
C VAL A 82 4.18 -21.19 -3.27
N LYS A 83 5.26 -21.44 -4.05
CA LYS A 83 5.87 -20.41 -4.89
C LYS A 83 4.89 -19.80 -5.89
N ALA A 84 4.07 -20.65 -6.52
CA ALA A 84 3.05 -20.19 -7.47
C ALA A 84 1.96 -19.37 -6.75
N THR A 85 1.51 -19.81 -5.58
CA THR A 85 0.54 -19.09 -4.75
C THR A 85 1.06 -17.71 -4.33
N VAL A 86 2.28 -17.63 -3.80
CA VAL A 86 2.90 -16.35 -3.40
C VAL A 86 3.03 -15.42 -4.60
N TRP A 87 3.42 -15.94 -5.75
CA TRP A 87 3.52 -15.16 -6.99
C TRP A 87 2.15 -14.64 -7.44
N VAL A 88 1.12 -15.48 -7.51
CA VAL A 88 -0.25 -15.09 -7.88
C VAL A 88 -0.81 -14.04 -6.93
N LEU A 89 -0.67 -14.25 -5.62
CA LEU A 89 -1.08 -13.26 -4.61
C LEU A 89 -0.33 -11.93 -4.79
N SER A 90 0.96 -11.96 -5.10
CA SER A 90 1.74 -10.74 -5.37
C SER A 90 1.22 -10.01 -6.61
N VAL A 91 0.92 -10.72 -7.71
CA VAL A 91 0.34 -10.11 -8.91
C VAL A 91 -1.00 -9.44 -8.59
N ILE A 92 -1.90 -10.15 -7.90
CA ILE A 92 -3.21 -9.61 -7.49
C ILE A 92 -3.02 -8.39 -6.59
N SER A 93 -2.11 -8.45 -5.63
CA SER A 93 -1.76 -7.34 -4.76
C SER A 93 -1.38 -6.08 -5.54
N PHE A 94 -0.49 -6.21 -6.53
CA PHE A 94 -0.06 -5.07 -7.35
C PHE A 94 -1.19 -4.50 -8.23
N LEU A 95 -2.13 -5.33 -8.69
CA LEU A 95 -3.34 -4.84 -9.39
C LEU A 95 -4.22 -3.99 -8.46
N PHE A 96 -4.23 -4.27 -7.15
CA PHE A 96 -4.95 -3.47 -6.15
C PHE A 96 -4.16 -2.26 -5.64
N LEU A 97 -2.83 -2.36 -5.53
CA LEU A 97 -1.95 -1.22 -5.22
C LEU A 97 -1.91 -0.19 -6.35
N TYR A 98 -2.40 -0.56 -7.53
CA TYR A 98 -2.56 0.35 -8.65
C TYR A 98 -3.46 1.54 -8.27
N PRO A 99 -2.97 2.78 -8.37
CA PRO A 99 -3.80 3.94 -8.12
C PRO A 99 -4.82 4.07 -9.24
N ALA A 100 -6.09 3.89 -8.87
CA ALA A 100 -7.25 4.07 -9.76
C ALA A 100 -7.34 5.46 -10.43
N THR A 101 -6.46 6.39 -10.07
CA THR A 101 -6.60 7.83 -10.25
C THR A 101 -5.49 8.46 -11.07
N PHE A 102 -4.74 7.69 -11.85
CA PHE A 102 -3.81 8.30 -12.79
C PHE A 102 -4.57 8.98 -13.93
N ASN A 103 -5.15 10.13 -13.59
CA ASN A 103 -5.23 11.23 -14.52
C ASN A 103 -3.77 11.59 -14.85
N LEU A 104 -3.21 10.96 -15.88
CA LEU A 104 -1.80 11.06 -16.25
C LEU A 104 -1.38 12.53 -16.42
N LEU A 105 -2.32 13.39 -16.82
CA LEU A 105 -2.14 14.83 -16.93
C LEU A 105 -1.87 15.50 -15.57
N GLU A 106 -2.51 15.05 -14.48
CA GLU A 106 -2.24 15.58 -13.14
C GLU A 106 -0.89 15.10 -12.60
N ILE A 107 -0.43 13.91 -12.96
CA ILE A 107 0.91 13.41 -12.57
C ILE A 107 1.98 14.19 -13.30
N ALA A 108 1.81 14.36 -14.61
CA ALA A 108 2.69 15.15 -15.47
C ALA A 108 2.63 16.66 -15.15
N ALA A 109 1.88 17.05 -14.10
CA ALA A 109 1.66 18.41 -13.65
C ALA A 109 1.06 19.37 -14.70
N ILE A 110 0.59 18.82 -15.82
CA ILE A 110 -0.15 19.51 -16.88
C ILE A 110 -1.48 19.99 -16.29
N ALA A 111 -2.24 19.09 -15.67
CA ALA A 111 -3.47 19.42 -14.96
C ALA A 111 -3.19 19.71 -13.48
N LYS A 112 -4.03 20.58 -12.89
CA LYS A 112 -3.96 20.89 -11.46
C LYS A 112 -4.23 19.61 -10.64
N PRO A 113 -3.35 19.25 -9.70
CA PRO A 113 -3.60 18.20 -8.70
C PRO A 113 -4.90 18.36 -7.95
N GLN A 114 -5.80 17.37 -8.01
CA GLN A 114 -7.04 17.39 -7.22
C GLN A 114 -7.34 16.04 -6.58
N VAL A 115 -8.16 16.08 -5.53
CA VAL A 115 -8.78 14.87 -4.98
C VAL A 115 -10.12 14.71 -5.69
N HIS A 116 -10.45 13.49 -6.09
CA HIS A 116 -11.68 13.18 -6.82
C HIS A 116 -12.45 12.09 -6.10
N LEU A 117 -13.76 12.11 -6.27
CA LEU A 117 -14.63 11.00 -5.86
C LEU A 117 -14.86 10.11 -7.09
N TYR A 118 -14.21 8.95 -7.10
CA TYR A 118 -14.34 7.99 -8.19
C TYR A 118 -15.12 6.75 -7.75
N GLU A 119 -15.91 6.22 -8.68
CA GLU A 119 -16.72 5.01 -8.52
C GLU A 119 -16.54 4.07 -9.73
N THR A 120 -15.38 4.14 -10.39
CA THR A 120 -15.09 3.41 -11.64
C THR A 120 -13.79 2.62 -11.52
N GLY A 121 -13.60 1.63 -12.41
CA GLY A 121 -12.43 0.76 -12.45
C GLY A 121 -12.26 0.00 -11.14
N ILE A 122 -11.02 -0.08 -10.64
CA ILE A 122 -10.73 -0.77 -9.38
C ILE A 122 -11.44 -0.14 -8.16
N LEU A 123 -11.78 1.16 -8.20
CA LEU A 123 -12.54 1.81 -7.12
C LEU A 123 -14.01 1.36 -7.05
N ARG A 124 -14.56 0.83 -8.16
CA ARG A 124 -15.85 0.15 -8.19
C ARG A 124 -15.80 -1.20 -7.47
N VAL A 125 -14.66 -1.90 -7.58
CA VAL A 125 -14.42 -3.19 -6.90
C VAL A 125 -14.24 -2.97 -5.40
N CYS A 126 -13.43 -1.99 -5.00
CA CYS A 126 -13.20 -1.60 -3.61
C CYS A 126 -12.81 -0.12 -3.53
N ARG A 127 -13.41 0.65 -2.62
CA ARG A 127 -13.11 2.09 -2.41
C ARG A 127 -11.70 2.32 -1.85
N HIS A 128 -11.09 1.33 -1.22
CA HIS A 128 -9.72 1.39 -0.69
C HIS A 128 -8.84 0.27 -1.25
N PRO A 129 -8.56 0.29 -2.56
CA PRO A 129 -7.90 -0.81 -3.23
C PRO A 129 -6.44 -0.96 -2.75
N GLN A 130 -5.76 0.16 -2.43
CA GLN A 130 -4.40 0.12 -1.89
C GLN A 130 -4.31 -0.64 -0.55
N MET A 131 -5.31 -0.50 0.33
CA MET A 131 -5.37 -1.30 1.57
C MET A 131 -5.48 -2.79 1.26
N VAL A 132 -6.37 -3.17 0.35
CA VAL A 132 -6.55 -4.57 -0.06
C VAL A 132 -5.26 -5.13 -0.65
N GLY A 133 -4.64 -4.39 -1.56
CA GLY A 133 -3.39 -4.78 -2.19
C GLY A 133 -2.28 -4.97 -1.16
N GLN A 134 -2.14 -4.06 -0.20
CA GLN A 134 -1.14 -4.17 0.85
C GLN A 134 -1.40 -5.36 1.78
N VAL A 135 -2.65 -5.63 2.15
CA VAL A 135 -3.01 -6.80 2.97
C VAL A 135 -2.64 -8.09 2.26
N ILE A 136 -2.99 -8.23 0.97
CA ILE A 136 -2.63 -9.40 0.16
C ILE A 136 -1.10 -9.54 0.07
N TRP A 137 -0.37 -8.44 -0.11
CA TRP A 137 1.10 -8.43 -0.15
C TRP A 137 1.70 -8.95 1.15
N CYS A 138 1.22 -8.45 2.29
CA CYS A 138 1.64 -8.86 3.63
C CYS A 138 1.37 -10.35 3.86
N ILE A 139 0.21 -10.86 3.44
CA ILE A 139 -0.12 -12.29 3.52
C ILE A 139 0.88 -13.13 2.69
N ALA A 140 1.12 -12.74 1.44
CA ALA A 140 2.02 -13.46 0.55
C ALA A 140 3.47 -13.51 1.08
N HIS A 141 4.00 -12.38 1.56
CA HIS A 141 5.38 -12.30 2.03
C HIS A 141 5.56 -12.91 3.42
N THR A 142 4.55 -12.83 4.29
CA THR A 142 4.54 -13.55 5.57
C THR A 142 4.56 -15.05 5.31
N LEU A 143 3.71 -15.56 4.41
CA LEU A 143 3.74 -16.98 4.01
C LEU A 143 5.11 -17.39 3.46
N TRP A 144 5.73 -16.56 2.61
CA TRP A 144 7.00 -16.88 1.98
C TRP A 144 8.20 -16.87 2.94
N LEU A 145 8.26 -15.93 3.88
CA LEU A 145 9.42 -15.74 4.76
C LEU A 145 9.29 -16.50 6.08
N GLY A 146 8.11 -16.50 6.68
CA GLY A 146 7.81 -17.29 7.89
C GLY A 146 8.55 -16.90 9.15
N THR A 147 9.10 -15.69 9.26
CA THR A 147 9.80 -15.22 10.47
C THR A 147 8.92 -14.35 11.36
N THR A 148 9.20 -14.32 12.67
CA THR A 148 8.52 -13.40 13.61
C THR A 148 8.71 -11.95 13.23
N PHE A 149 9.88 -11.57 12.70
CA PHE A 149 10.14 -10.22 12.21
C PHE A 149 9.19 -9.86 11.06
N THR A 150 9.05 -10.75 10.07
CA THR A 150 8.13 -10.54 8.94
C THR A 150 6.68 -10.47 9.40
N LEU A 151 6.28 -11.33 10.35
CA LEU A 151 4.94 -11.33 10.91
C LEU A 151 4.63 -9.99 11.60
N VAL A 152 5.50 -9.52 12.48
CA VAL A 152 5.32 -8.23 13.18
C VAL A 152 5.30 -7.06 12.20
N THR A 153 6.20 -7.05 11.23
CA THR A 153 6.23 -6.02 10.18
C THR A 153 4.92 -5.99 9.39
N SER A 154 4.42 -7.17 9.01
CA SER A 154 3.18 -7.31 8.24
C SER A 154 1.96 -6.88 9.04
N LEU A 155 1.88 -7.27 10.32
CA LEU A 155 0.81 -6.82 11.22
C LEU A 155 0.83 -5.30 11.41
N GLY A 156 1.99 -4.70 11.61
CA GLY A 156 2.13 -3.24 11.73
C GLY A 156 1.71 -2.51 10.46
N LEU A 157 2.08 -3.03 9.29
CA LEU A 157 1.74 -2.44 8.00
C LEU A 157 0.24 -2.58 7.67
N VAL A 158 -0.37 -3.72 8.01
CA VAL A 158 -1.81 -3.95 7.91
C VAL A 158 -2.57 -3.00 8.85
N ALA A 159 -2.13 -2.88 10.11
CA ALA A 159 -2.73 -1.95 11.08
C ALA A 159 -2.69 -0.50 10.56
N HIS A 160 -1.57 -0.06 9.98
CA HIS A 160 -1.47 1.24 9.33
C HIS A 160 -2.48 1.42 8.20
N HIS A 161 -2.66 0.41 7.33
CA HIS A 161 -3.58 0.51 6.19
C HIS A 161 -5.05 0.47 6.63
N LEU A 162 -5.39 -0.27 7.69
CA LEU A 162 -6.73 -0.23 8.29
C LEU A 162 -7.02 1.15 8.90
N PHE A 163 -6.04 1.73 9.60
CA PHE A 163 -6.12 3.12 10.06
C PHE A 163 -6.28 4.09 8.88
N ALA A 164 -5.53 3.90 7.79
CA ALA A 164 -5.57 4.76 6.61
C ALA A 164 -6.93 4.73 5.91
N VAL A 165 -7.67 3.61 5.95
CA VAL A 165 -9.05 3.50 5.46
C VAL A 165 -9.96 4.46 6.23
N TRP A 166 -9.98 4.34 7.56
CA TRP A 166 -10.78 5.22 8.42
C TRP A 166 -10.38 6.69 8.23
N HIS A 167 -9.08 6.96 8.31
CA HIS A 167 -8.54 8.31 8.20
C HIS A 167 -8.83 8.91 6.83
N GLY A 168 -8.74 8.12 5.76
CA GLY A 168 -9.09 8.51 4.39
C GLY A 168 -10.57 8.87 4.25
N ASP A 169 -11.46 7.99 4.69
CA ASP A 169 -12.91 8.23 4.67
C ASP A 169 -13.28 9.47 5.50
N TYR A 170 -12.64 9.67 6.66
CA TYR A 170 -12.84 10.86 7.49
C TYR A 170 -12.46 12.15 6.73
N ARG A 171 -11.29 12.17 6.09
CA ARG A 171 -10.85 13.35 5.30
C ARG A 171 -11.76 13.60 4.10
N LEU A 172 -12.21 12.56 3.41
CA LEU A 172 -13.14 12.69 2.29
C LEU A 172 -14.51 13.21 2.75
N LYS A 173 -15.05 12.72 3.87
CA LYS A 173 -16.28 13.24 4.46
C LYS A 173 -16.15 14.70 4.85
N LYS A 174 -15.03 15.08 5.48
CA LYS A 174 -14.77 16.48 5.86
C LYS A 174 -14.69 17.41 4.65
N ARG A 175 -14.16 16.92 3.52
CA ARG A 175 -13.96 17.72 2.30
C ARG A 175 -15.21 17.80 1.41
N TYR A 176 -15.98 16.72 1.29
CA TYR A 176 -17.08 16.61 0.32
C TYR A 176 -18.46 16.43 0.95
N GLY A 177 -18.56 16.32 2.28
CA GLY A 177 -19.82 16.18 3.00
C GLY A 177 -20.69 15.05 2.43
N ASP A 178 -21.95 15.37 2.14
CA ASP A 178 -22.96 14.43 1.65
C ASP A 178 -22.60 13.76 0.32
N ALA A 179 -21.82 14.44 -0.54
CA ALA A 179 -21.37 13.84 -1.79
C ALA A 179 -20.51 12.59 -1.53
N PHE A 180 -19.65 12.62 -0.51
CA PHE A 180 -18.88 11.45 -0.12
C PHE A 180 -19.73 10.37 0.55
N VAL A 181 -20.74 10.76 1.35
CA VAL A 181 -21.68 9.80 1.96
C VAL A 181 -22.37 8.97 0.88
N LYS A 182 -22.88 9.63 -0.18
CA LYS A 182 -23.49 8.94 -1.33
C LYS A 182 -22.53 8.00 -2.07
N VAL A 183 -21.24 8.32 -2.13
CA VAL A 183 -20.21 7.40 -2.67
C VAL A 183 -20.01 6.22 -1.74
N LYS A 184 -19.92 6.47 -0.44
CA LYS A 184 -19.75 5.42 0.57
C LYS A 184 -20.92 4.43 0.56
N ASP A 185 -22.15 4.92 0.43
CA ASP A 185 -23.35 4.09 0.37
C ASP A 185 -23.35 3.20 -0.86
N ARG A 186 -22.85 3.68 -2.00
CA ARG A 186 -22.77 2.91 -3.24
C ARG A 186 -21.52 2.03 -3.34
N THR A 187 -20.53 2.12 -2.45
CA THR A 187 -19.26 1.39 -2.58
C THR A 187 -18.92 0.58 -1.32
N SER A 188 -17.88 -0.24 -1.37
CA SER A 188 -17.44 -1.06 -0.23
C SER A 188 -15.93 -0.99 -0.03
N ILE A 189 -15.48 -1.21 1.21
CA ILE A 189 -14.06 -1.45 1.53
C ILE A 189 -13.66 -2.92 1.34
N ILE A 190 -14.66 -3.82 1.32
CA ILE A 190 -14.48 -5.24 1.02
C ILE A 190 -14.61 -5.41 -0.49
N PRO A 191 -13.60 -5.97 -1.19
CA PRO A 191 -13.67 -6.23 -2.62
C PRO A 191 -14.96 -6.92 -3.04
N LEU A 192 -15.56 -6.44 -4.12
CA LEU A 192 -16.76 -6.98 -4.77
C LEU A 192 -18.05 -6.96 -3.93
N LEU A 193 -18.01 -6.66 -2.63
CA LEU A 193 -19.22 -6.68 -1.79
C LEU A 193 -20.31 -5.73 -2.30
N ALA A 194 -19.94 -4.53 -2.73
CA ALA A 194 -20.93 -3.60 -3.31
C ALA A 194 -21.53 -4.11 -4.63
N VAL A 195 -20.82 -4.98 -5.36
CA VAL A 195 -21.33 -5.62 -6.58
C VAL A 195 -22.27 -6.77 -6.22
N LEU A 196 -21.87 -7.61 -5.27
CA LEU A 196 -22.67 -8.74 -4.79
C LEU A 196 -23.99 -8.29 -4.17
N ASP A 197 -23.99 -7.18 -3.43
CA ASP A 197 -25.20 -6.62 -2.80
C ASP A 197 -26.01 -5.72 -3.76
N GLY A 198 -25.64 -5.62 -5.04
CA GLY A 198 -26.37 -4.86 -6.07
C GLY A 198 -26.21 -3.33 -6.00
N ARG A 199 -25.35 -2.79 -5.13
CA ARG A 199 -25.06 -1.35 -5.02
C ARG A 199 -24.18 -0.82 -6.17
N GLN A 200 -23.44 -1.71 -6.82
CA GLN A 200 -22.63 -1.47 -8.02
C GLN A 200 -22.87 -2.57 -9.06
N THR A 201 -22.67 -2.24 -10.32
CA THR A 201 -22.55 -3.19 -11.43
C THR A 201 -21.17 -3.09 -12.04
N LEU A 202 -20.49 -4.23 -12.22
CA LEU A 202 -19.18 -4.26 -12.87
C LEU A 202 -19.32 -3.87 -14.34
N LYS A 203 -18.47 -2.91 -14.75
CA LYS A 203 -18.36 -2.48 -16.13
C LYS A 203 -16.98 -2.89 -16.65
N TRP A 204 -16.91 -3.99 -17.39
CA TRP A 204 -15.65 -4.57 -17.85
C TRP A 204 -14.83 -3.62 -18.73
N GLU A 205 -15.50 -2.74 -19.47
CA GLU A 205 -14.88 -1.69 -20.28
C GLU A 205 -14.00 -0.74 -19.46
N GLU A 206 -14.28 -0.53 -18.18
CA GLU A 206 -13.46 0.31 -17.29
C GLU A 206 -12.06 -0.28 -17.04
N PHE A 207 -11.87 -1.56 -17.34
CA PHE A 207 -10.60 -2.28 -17.22
C PHE A 207 -9.82 -2.35 -18.54
N LEU A 208 -10.41 -1.95 -19.66
CA LEU A 208 -9.75 -1.86 -20.97
C LEU A 208 -8.96 -0.54 -21.09
N ARG A 209 -8.05 -0.29 -20.14
CA ARG A 209 -7.23 0.93 -20.12
C ARG A 209 -5.75 0.59 -20.38
N PRO A 210 -5.04 1.36 -21.23
CA PRO A 210 -3.61 1.16 -21.48
C PRO A 210 -2.75 1.11 -20.21
N ALA A 211 -3.22 1.78 -19.15
CA ALA A 211 -2.51 1.80 -17.89
C ALA A 211 -2.38 0.41 -17.24
N TYR A 212 -3.32 -0.52 -17.45
CA TYR A 212 -3.17 -1.90 -16.97
C TYR A 212 -2.04 -2.66 -17.67
N VAL A 213 -1.71 -2.33 -18.93
CA VAL A 213 -0.51 -2.85 -19.60
C VAL A 213 0.74 -2.36 -18.87
N GLY A 214 0.76 -1.07 -18.48
CA GLY A 214 1.83 -0.50 -17.66
C GLY A 214 1.97 -1.20 -16.31
N VAL A 215 0.86 -1.53 -15.64
CA VAL A 215 0.87 -2.29 -14.38
C VAL A 215 1.44 -3.68 -14.58
N LEU A 216 0.98 -4.42 -15.58
CA LEU A 216 1.48 -5.76 -15.87
C LEU A 216 2.97 -5.75 -16.22
N GLY A 217 3.41 -4.75 -17.00
CA GLY A 217 4.83 -4.52 -17.28
C GLY A 217 5.63 -4.23 -16.02
N PHE A 218 5.13 -3.36 -15.14
CA PHE A 218 5.76 -3.08 -13.84
C PHE A 218 5.86 -4.32 -12.95
N VAL A 219 4.80 -5.12 -12.87
CA VAL A 219 4.79 -6.39 -12.12
C VAL A 219 5.83 -7.36 -12.67
N ALA A 220 5.91 -7.50 -14.00
CA ALA A 220 6.91 -8.36 -14.65
C ALA A 220 8.34 -7.86 -14.39
N LEU A 221 8.58 -6.54 -14.49
CA LEU A 221 9.88 -5.93 -14.21
C LEU A 221 10.27 -6.06 -12.75
N LEU A 222 9.35 -5.83 -11.81
CA LEU A 222 9.59 -6.02 -10.39
C LEU A 222 9.91 -7.48 -10.09
N TRP A 223 9.16 -8.42 -10.66
CA TRP A 223 9.43 -9.85 -10.46
C TRP A 223 10.83 -10.23 -10.97
N TRP A 224 11.19 -9.78 -12.17
CA TRP A 224 12.52 -10.01 -12.75
C TRP A 224 13.64 -9.33 -11.97
N GLY A 225 13.42 -8.09 -11.52
CA GLY A 225 14.39 -7.29 -10.75
C GLY A 225 14.42 -7.61 -9.26
N HIS A 226 13.48 -8.39 -8.73
CA HIS A 226 13.36 -8.67 -7.30
C HIS A 226 14.66 -9.26 -6.69
N PRO A 227 15.35 -10.22 -7.34
CA PRO A 227 16.62 -10.74 -6.83
C PRO A 227 17.71 -9.66 -6.75
N TRP A 228 17.75 -8.74 -7.72
CA TRP A 228 18.71 -7.63 -7.72
C TRP A 228 18.39 -6.61 -6.62
N LEU A 229 17.11 -6.31 -6.41
CA LEU A 229 16.66 -5.43 -5.33
C LEU A 229 17.19 -5.93 -3.98
N MET A 230 17.03 -7.22 -3.69
CA MET A 230 17.53 -7.86 -2.47
C MET A 230 19.05 -7.71 -2.30
N GLN A 231 19.82 -7.80 -3.39
CA GLN A 231 21.28 -7.67 -3.35
C GLN A 231 21.75 -6.22 -3.20
N VAL A 232 21.03 -5.27 -3.77
CA VAL A 232 21.40 -3.85 -3.67
C VAL A 232 21.08 -3.32 -2.28
N THR A 233 19.92 -3.66 -1.73
CA THR A 233 19.53 -3.22 -0.39
C THR A 233 20.48 -3.75 0.68
N SER A 234 21.04 -4.96 0.50
CA SER A 234 22.03 -5.53 1.43
C SER A 234 23.38 -4.81 1.44
N ARG A 235 23.63 -3.90 0.48
CA ARG A 235 24.86 -3.08 0.44
C ARG A 235 24.67 -1.72 1.08
N VAL A 236 23.45 -1.35 1.46
CA VAL A 236 23.17 -0.10 2.16
C VAL A 236 23.45 -0.34 3.64
N PRO A 237 24.45 0.36 4.24
CA PRO A 237 24.70 0.26 5.67
C PRO A 237 23.48 0.77 6.45
N TRP A 238 23.17 0.12 7.57
CA TRP A 238 22.08 0.47 8.48
C TRP A 238 22.64 0.84 9.84
#